data_AF-A0A3M8B8E4-F1
#
_entry.id   AF-A0A3M8B8E4-F1
#
_cell.length_a   1.000
_cell.length_b   1.000
_cell.length_c   1.000
_cell.angle_alpha   90.00
_cell.angle_beta   90.00
_cell.angle_gamma   90.00
#
_symmetry.space_group_name_H-M   'P 1'
#
loop_
_entity.id
_entity.type
_entity.pdbx_description
1 polymer ?
#
loop_
_entity_poly.entity_id
_entity_poly.type
_entity_poly.pdbx_seq_one_letter_code
_entity_poly.pdbx_strand_id
1 'polypeptide(L)'
;MKTEQELGKKPVPHSCAVENVRVFSSSLEATTFPKTIKVPVTLAEISVVVCVEANVQLEKPALEIIRTWKSVILEQCELVPTFNPYAAKLFGSGFIRKNIEYATADHMSDSAVCGDIRHVSALLPFDFCVGITFPTSGPSLQLTPDVSSSGELGNKAGTAAQLNMGLFGNRQVYNEKPYCELVYSEFTELDIGQGSKKGKSVEQPFSSVREKIVLNLGLKVLQDQQVPLPVPTPPPPHKPPFTCK
;
A
#
# COMPACT_ATOMS: atom_id res chain seq x y z
N MET A 1 28.33 38.39 -60.89
CA MET A 1 29.24 38.28 -59.74
C MET A 1 28.55 38.94 -58.56
N LYS A 2 28.12 38.15 -57.58
CA LYS A 2 27.40 38.64 -56.40
C LYS A 2 28.42 39.10 -55.35
N THR A 3 28.13 40.24 -54.75
CA THR A 3 28.83 40.87 -53.63
C THR A 3 28.48 40.11 -52.35
N GLU A 4 29.47 39.59 -51.62
CA GLU A 4 29.32 39.16 -50.23
C GLU A 4 29.63 40.35 -49.31
N GLN A 5 28.66 40.73 -48.49
CA GLN A 5 28.83 41.63 -47.35
C GLN A 5 28.50 40.81 -46.11
N GLU A 6 29.54 40.43 -45.35
CA GLU A 6 29.39 39.86 -44.01
C GLU A 6 28.81 40.92 -43.07
N LEU A 7 27.56 40.72 -42.64
CA LEU A 7 26.95 41.48 -41.55
C LEU A 7 27.17 40.72 -40.25
N GLY A 8 28.16 41.18 -39.46
CA GLY A 8 28.49 40.63 -38.15
C GLY A 8 27.30 40.63 -37.19
N LYS A 9 26.88 39.45 -36.73
CA LYS A 9 25.97 39.29 -35.60
C LYS A 9 26.79 39.28 -34.30
N LYS A 10 26.72 40.37 -33.53
CA LYS A 10 27.12 40.36 -32.11
C LYS A 10 26.12 39.50 -31.32
N PRO A 11 26.57 38.59 -30.44
CA PRO A 11 25.68 37.84 -29.57
C PRO A 11 25.10 38.77 -28.50
N VAL A 12 23.78 38.78 -28.37
CA VAL A 12 23.07 39.50 -27.30
C VAL A 12 23.17 38.65 -26.03
N PRO A 13 23.74 39.16 -24.91
CA PRO A 13 23.79 38.40 -23.68
C PRO A 13 22.40 38.43 -23.01
N HIS A 14 21.69 37.31 -23.07
CA HIS A 14 20.48 37.09 -22.28
C HIS A 14 20.86 36.82 -20.82
N SER A 15 21.17 37.88 -20.07
CA SER A 15 21.28 37.81 -18.61
C SER A 15 19.87 37.93 -18.01
N CYS A 16 19.19 36.82 -17.81
CA CYS A 16 18.04 36.79 -16.92
C CYS A 16 18.57 36.80 -15.48
N ALA A 17 18.47 37.93 -14.79
CA ALA A 17 18.80 37.99 -13.37
C ALA A 17 17.70 37.24 -12.59
N VAL A 18 17.98 36.01 -12.19
CA VAL A 18 17.14 35.29 -11.24
C VAL A 18 17.41 35.88 -9.86
N GLU A 19 16.42 36.59 -9.32
CA GLU A 19 16.49 37.12 -7.97
C GLU A 19 16.45 35.94 -6.99
N ASN A 20 17.60 35.56 -6.45
CA ASN A 20 17.70 34.51 -5.46
C ASN A 20 17.11 35.04 -4.14
N VAL A 21 15.83 34.76 -3.89
CA VAL A 21 15.22 34.97 -2.57
C VAL A 21 15.89 34.00 -1.60
N ARG A 22 16.83 34.52 -0.80
CA ARG A 22 17.42 33.78 0.32
C ARG A 22 16.39 33.71 1.44
N VAL A 23 15.74 32.57 1.56
CA VAL A 23 14.72 32.26 2.58
C VAL A 23 15.26 32.38 4.03
N PHE A 24 16.57 32.44 4.22
CA PHE A 24 17.20 32.56 5.53
C PHE A 24 17.85 33.93 5.82
N SER A 25 17.56 34.98 5.05
CA SER A 25 18.03 36.34 5.39
C SER A 25 16.95 37.16 6.09
N SER A 26 17.38 37.91 7.11
CA SER A 26 16.58 38.80 7.96
C SER A 26 15.91 39.94 7.19
N SER A 27 14.87 39.66 6.42
CA SER A 27 13.96 40.67 5.88
C SER A 27 12.95 41.09 6.96
N LEU A 28 12.63 42.39 7.02
CA LEU A 28 11.60 42.96 7.90
C LEU A 28 10.18 42.56 7.50
N GLU A 29 10.00 41.94 6.33
CA GLU A 29 8.78 41.24 5.97
C GLU A 29 8.87 39.80 6.47
N ALA A 30 8.09 39.48 7.51
CA ALA A 30 8.01 38.14 8.06
C ALA A 30 7.31 37.23 7.04
N THR A 31 8.10 36.54 6.20
CA THR A 31 7.60 35.42 5.41
C THR A 31 7.10 34.36 6.39
N THR A 32 5.79 34.30 6.57
CA THR A 32 5.17 33.36 7.50
C THR A 32 5.06 32.02 6.77
N PHE A 33 6.03 31.13 7.01
CA PHE A 33 5.93 29.77 6.51
C PHE A 33 4.79 29.04 7.22
N PRO A 34 3.95 28.27 6.50
CA PRO A 34 3.00 27.40 7.15
C PRO A 34 3.79 26.43 8.04
N LYS A 35 3.46 26.41 9.33
CA LYS A 35 4.07 25.48 10.28
C LYS A 35 3.48 24.09 10.00
N THR A 36 4.15 23.29 9.18
CA THR A 36 3.73 21.93 8.83
C THR A 36 4.66 20.89 9.46
N ILE A 37 4.15 19.67 9.62
CA ILE A 37 4.93 18.48 9.95
C ILE A 37 4.66 17.40 8.92
N LYS A 38 5.63 16.51 8.70
CA LYS A 38 5.45 15.34 7.84
C LYS A 38 5.13 14.12 8.72
N VAL A 39 3.98 13.50 8.49
CA VAL A 39 3.48 12.37 9.28
C VAL A 39 2.77 11.34 8.39
N PRO A 40 2.75 10.05 8.80
CA PRO A 40 1.95 9.04 8.11
C PRO A 40 0.47 9.32 8.35
N VAL A 41 -0.28 9.50 7.27
CA VAL A 41 -1.73 9.70 7.28
C VAL A 41 -2.41 8.41 6.84
N THR A 42 -3.36 7.94 7.64
CA THR A 42 -4.21 6.81 7.30
C THR A 42 -5.17 7.18 6.18
N LEU A 43 -4.96 6.58 5.01
CA LEU A 43 -5.84 6.70 3.85
C LEU A 43 -7.04 5.77 3.95
N ALA A 44 -6.82 4.54 4.46
CA ALA A 44 -7.88 3.55 4.69
C ALA A 44 -7.47 2.54 5.78
N GLU A 45 -8.46 2.05 6.52
CA GLU A 45 -8.34 0.86 7.36
C GLU A 45 -9.34 -0.17 6.87
N ILE A 46 -8.87 -1.37 6.50
CA ILE A 46 -9.71 -2.38 5.86
C ILE A 46 -9.44 -3.77 6.45
N SER A 47 -10.45 -4.64 6.36
CA SER A 47 -10.33 -6.08 6.60
C SER A 47 -10.50 -6.82 5.28
N VAL A 48 -9.57 -7.73 4.98
CA VAL A 48 -9.55 -8.53 3.76
C VAL A 48 -9.61 -10.00 4.12
N VAL A 49 -10.61 -10.72 3.59
CA VAL A 49 -10.75 -12.16 3.77
C VAL A 49 -10.28 -12.87 2.51
N VAL A 50 -9.32 -13.80 2.68
CA VAL A 50 -8.74 -14.61 1.61
C VAL A 50 -8.95 -16.08 1.92
N CYS A 51 -9.45 -16.84 0.97
CA CYS A 51 -9.59 -18.29 1.08
C CYS A 51 -8.39 -18.96 0.41
N VAL A 52 -7.64 -19.75 1.17
CA VAL A 52 -6.45 -20.46 0.71
C VAL A 52 -6.71 -21.95 0.80
N GLU A 53 -6.44 -22.69 -0.27
CA GLU A 53 -6.45 -24.15 -0.26
C GLU A 53 -5.03 -24.65 -0.54
N ALA A 54 -4.52 -25.51 0.34
CA ALA A 54 -3.17 -26.05 0.24
C ALA A 54 -3.15 -27.55 0.49
N ASN A 55 -2.13 -28.22 -0.03
CA ASN A 55 -1.84 -29.60 0.33
C ASN A 55 -0.39 -29.68 0.81
N VAL A 56 -0.21 -29.91 2.11
CA VAL A 56 1.11 -30.01 2.73
C VAL A 56 1.53 -31.47 2.74
N GLN A 57 2.60 -31.79 2.02
CA GLN A 57 3.19 -33.12 2.00
C GLN A 57 4.07 -33.32 3.24
N LEU A 58 3.89 -34.45 3.91
CA LEU A 58 4.71 -34.85 5.05
C LEU A 58 5.81 -35.80 4.55
N GLU A 59 7.03 -35.60 5.03
CA GLU A 59 8.17 -36.44 4.66
C GLU A 59 7.94 -37.92 5.07
N LYS A 60 7.36 -38.12 6.26
CA LYS A 60 6.89 -39.42 6.73
C LYS A 60 5.39 -39.37 7.03
N PRO A 61 4.67 -40.50 6.88
CA PRO A 61 3.27 -40.57 7.29
C PRO A 61 3.10 -40.23 8.77
N ALA A 62 2.22 -39.28 9.05
CA ALA A 62 1.84 -38.91 10.40
C ALA A 62 0.73 -39.82 10.90
N LEU A 63 0.82 -40.20 12.17
CA LEU A 63 -0.29 -40.78 12.93
C LEU A 63 -1.18 -39.66 13.48
N GLU A 64 -0.56 -38.60 13.99
CA GLU A 64 -1.24 -37.48 14.65
C GLU A 64 -0.49 -36.17 14.39
N ILE A 65 -1.25 -35.08 14.18
CA ILE A 65 -0.70 -33.71 14.26
C ILE A 65 -0.77 -33.26 15.71
N ILE A 66 0.38 -32.91 16.29
CA ILE A 66 0.47 -32.50 17.69
C ILE A 66 0.17 -31.01 17.79
N ARG A 67 0.88 -30.19 16.99
CA ARG A 67 0.81 -28.73 17.05
C ARG A 67 1.02 -28.12 15.68
N THR A 68 0.39 -26.97 15.51
CA THR A 68 0.46 -26.17 14.29
C THR A 68 0.64 -24.70 14.65
N TRP A 69 1.58 -24.01 14.00
CA TRP A 69 1.78 -22.57 14.10
C TRP A 69 1.66 -21.90 12.75
N LYS A 70 1.09 -20.69 12.72
CA LYS A 70 0.95 -19.89 11.50
C LYS A 70 1.31 -18.43 11.74
N SER A 71 1.90 -17.83 10.71
CA SER A 71 2.13 -16.38 10.62
C SER A 71 1.98 -15.93 9.17
N VAL A 72 1.54 -14.70 8.97
CA VAL A 72 1.50 -14.08 7.65
C VAL A 72 2.80 -13.33 7.36
N ILE A 73 3.28 -13.48 6.13
CA ILE A 73 4.33 -12.65 5.53
C ILE A 73 3.68 -11.94 4.35
N LEU A 74 3.54 -10.62 4.44
CA LEU A 74 3.01 -9.78 3.36
C LEU A 74 4.18 -9.27 2.52
N GLU A 75 4.26 -9.66 1.25
CA GLU A 75 5.37 -9.28 0.35
C GLU A 75 5.01 -8.08 -0.53
N GLN A 76 3.77 -8.04 -1.02
CA GLN A 76 3.26 -6.94 -1.82
C GLN A 76 1.99 -6.38 -1.18
N CYS A 77 1.87 -5.06 -1.16
CA CYS A 77 0.63 -4.37 -0.85
C CYS A 77 0.65 -3.00 -1.53
N GLU A 78 -0.05 -2.87 -2.65
CA GLU A 78 0.03 -1.73 -3.55
C GLU A 78 -1.34 -1.18 -3.90
N LEU A 79 -1.48 0.14 -3.74
CA LEU A 79 -2.68 0.87 -4.08
C LEU A 79 -2.59 1.37 -5.52
N VAL A 80 -3.54 0.96 -6.36
CA VAL A 80 -3.62 1.33 -7.78
C VAL A 80 -4.88 2.18 -8.00
N PRO A 81 -4.75 3.42 -8.51
CA PRO A 81 -5.90 4.26 -8.83
C PRO A 81 -6.82 3.63 -9.87
N THR A 82 -8.11 3.92 -9.80
CA THR A 82 -9.06 3.57 -10.86
C THR A 82 -9.42 4.80 -11.69
N PHE A 83 -10.31 4.64 -12.69
CA PHE A 83 -10.87 5.75 -13.45
C PHE A 83 -11.73 6.70 -12.60
N ASN A 84 -12.15 6.28 -11.40
CA ASN A 84 -12.82 7.14 -10.44
C ASN A 84 -11.76 7.78 -9.52
N PRO A 85 -11.67 9.13 -9.44
CA PRO A 85 -10.68 9.82 -8.62
C PRO A 85 -10.81 9.54 -7.10
N TYR A 86 -11.95 9.01 -6.67
CA TYR A 86 -12.23 8.64 -5.28
C TYR A 86 -12.20 7.13 -5.05
N ALA A 87 -11.69 6.33 -5.99
CA ALA A 87 -11.59 4.89 -5.82
C ALA A 87 -10.26 4.33 -6.32
N ALA A 88 -9.74 3.36 -5.57
CA ALA A 88 -8.53 2.61 -5.90
C ALA A 88 -8.77 1.11 -5.71
N LYS A 89 -7.89 0.29 -6.27
CA LYS A 89 -7.77 -1.12 -5.96
C LYS A 89 -6.50 -1.36 -5.17
N LEU A 90 -6.63 -2.07 -4.05
CA LEU A 90 -5.49 -2.55 -3.28
C LEU A 90 -5.20 -3.98 -3.71
N PHE A 91 -4.01 -4.18 -4.26
CA PHE A 91 -3.46 -5.48 -4.59
C PHE A 91 -2.51 -5.90 -3.48
N GLY A 92 -2.63 -7.13 -3.00
CA GLY A 92 -1.67 -7.66 -2.05
C GLY A 92 -1.38 -9.13 -2.30
N SER A 93 -0.19 -9.56 -1.89
CA SER A 93 0.24 -10.94 -1.99
C SER A 93 1.28 -11.27 -0.93
N GLY A 94 1.41 -12.56 -0.62
CA GLY A 94 2.34 -13.03 0.39
C GLY A 94 2.19 -14.51 0.66
N PHE A 95 2.64 -14.92 1.84
CA PHE A 95 2.62 -16.32 2.27
C PHE A 95 2.08 -16.48 3.69
N ILE A 96 1.32 -17.55 3.91
CA ILE A 96 1.12 -18.11 5.24
C ILE A 96 2.29 -19.05 5.50
N ARG A 97 3.15 -18.69 6.45
CA ARG A 97 4.18 -19.61 6.95
C ARG A 97 3.52 -20.54 7.95
N LYS A 98 3.41 -21.82 7.60
CA LYS A 98 2.85 -22.88 8.45
C LYS A 98 3.99 -23.77 8.94
N ASN A 99 3.98 -24.07 10.24
CA ASN A 99 4.87 -25.03 10.88
C ASN A 99 4.00 -26.10 11.51
N ILE A 100 4.25 -27.37 11.20
CA ILE A 100 3.46 -28.51 11.66
C ILE A 100 4.40 -29.46 12.39
N GLU A 101 4.09 -29.77 13.64
CA GLU A 101 4.74 -30.80 14.44
C GLU A 101 3.82 -32.02 14.51
N TYR A 102 4.34 -33.20 14.19
CA TYR A 102 3.55 -34.43 14.04
C TYR A 102 4.30 -35.66 14.54
N ALA A 103 3.54 -36.65 15.02
CA ALA A 103 4.06 -37.95 15.42
C ALA A 103 3.99 -38.94 14.25
N THR A 104 5.05 -39.71 14.03
CA THR A 104 5.05 -40.84 13.09
C THR A 104 4.67 -42.14 13.78
N ALA A 105 4.38 -43.17 12.97
CA ALA A 105 4.20 -44.53 13.45
C ALA A 105 5.16 -45.46 12.71
N ASP A 106 6.42 -45.49 13.16
CA ASP A 106 7.49 -46.27 12.52
C ASP A 106 7.43 -47.76 12.93
N HIS A 107 6.94 -48.05 14.13
CA HIS A 107 6.76 -49.42 14.62
C HIS A 107 5.40 -49.60 15.31
N MET A 108 4.62 -50.59 14.86
CA MET A 108 3.32 -50.92 15.44
C MET A 108 3.34 -52.36 15.97
N SER A 109 2.90 -52.54 17.21
CA SER A 109 2.64 -53.82 17.87
C SER A 109 1.18 -53.87 18.35
N ASP A 110 0.72 -55.04 18.83
CA ASP A 110 -0.66 -55.18 19.32
C ASP A 110 -0.99 -54.30 20.54
N SER A 111 0.03 -53.84 21.28
CA SER A 111 -0.14 -53.07 22.52
C SER A 111 0.45 -51.66 22.49
N ALA A 112 1.24 -51.31 21.46
CA ALA A 112 1.94 -50.03 21.41
C ALA A 112 2.29 -49.60 19.98
N VAL A 113 2.26 -48.29 19.75
CA VAL A 113 2.78 -47.64 18.55
C VAL A 113 3.97 -46.77 18.96
N CYS A 114 5.10 -46.93 18.28
CA CYS A 114 6.32 -46.16 18.47
C CYS A 114 6.66 -45.38 17.20
N GLY A 115 7.14 -44.16 17.37
CA GLY A 115 7.63 -43.32 16.28
C GLY A 115 8.34 -42.07 16.78
N ASP A 116 8.76 -41.25 15.84
CA ASP A 116 9.47 -40.00 16.07
C ASP A 116 8.50 -38.81 16.11
N ILE A 117 8.95 -37.72 16.73
CA ILE A 117 8.36 -36.39 16.54
C ILE A 117 9.10 -35.71 15.40
N ARG A 118 8.34 -35.26 14.40
CA ARG A 118 8.85 -34.59 13.22
C ARG A 118 8.20 -33.24 13.03
N HIS A 119 8.85 -32.42 12.22
CA HIS A 119 8.39 -31.07 11.91
C HIS A 119 8.51 -30.79 10.42
N VAL A 120 7.53 -30.09 9.85
CA VAL A 120 7.56 -29.55 8.49
C VAL A 120 7.18 -28.07 8.48
N SER A 121 7.92 -27.26 7.72
CA SER A 121 7.55 -25.88 7.39
C SER A 121 7.07 -25.79 5.96
N ALA A 122 5.94 -25.13 5.75
CA ALA A 122 5.38 -24.83 4.43
C ALA A 122 5.12 -23.33 4.28
N LEU A 123 5.30 -22.81 3.06
CA LEU A 123 4.88 -21.47 2.67
C LEU A 123 3.68 -21.61 1.75
N LEU A 124 2.52 -21.15 2.20
CA LEU A 124 1.26 -21.24 1.44
C LEU A 124 0.99 -19.88 0.80
N PRO A 125 1.13 -19.73 -0.51
CA PRO A 125 0.93 -18.46 -1.18
C PRO A 125 -0.53 -18.01 -1.10
N PHE A 126 -0.73 -16.70 -1.02
CA PHE A 126 -2.03 -16.09 -1.19
C PHE A 126 -1.88 -14.73 -1.89
N ASP A 127 -2.95 -14.32 -2.56
CA ASP A 127 -3.09 -13.01 -3.17
C ASP A 127 -4.53 -12.51 -3.03
N PHE A 128 -4.71 -11.19 -3.14
CA PHE A 128 -6.02 -10.57 -3.11
C PHE A 128 -6.04 -9.26 -3.91
N CYS A 129 -7.25 -8.86 -4.31
CA CYS A 129 -7.54 -7.56 -4.90
C CYS A 129 -8.86 -7.05 -4.34
N VAL A 130 -8.82 -5.92 -3.63
CA VAL A 130 -10.00 -5.31 -2.99
C VAL A 130 -10.16 -3.86 -3.44
N GLY A 131 -11.40 -3.44 -3.66
CA GLY A 131 -11.72 -2.03 -3.97
C GLY A 131 -11.76 -1.19 -2.69
N ILE A 132 -11.18 0.01 -2.74
CA ILE A 132 -11.25 1.01 -1.69
C ILE A 132 -11.90 2.26 -2.26
N THR A 133 -12.92 2.77 -1.58
CA THR A 133 -13.56 4.05 -1.89
C THR A 133 -13.21 5.05 -0.81
N PHE A 134 -12.74 6.22 -1.23
CA PHE A 134 -12.33 7.30 -0.34
C PHE A 134 -13.45 8.34 -0.23
N PRO A 135 -13.58 9.00 0.93
CA PRO A 135 -14.53 10.10 1.06
C PRO A 135 -14.17 11.23 0.10
N THR A 136 -15.18 11.93 -0.42
CA THR A 136 -15.00 13.11 -1.28
C THR A 136 -14.30 14.27 -0.57
N SER A 137 -14.38 14.32 0.76
CA SER A 137 -13.62 15.23 1.63
C SER A 137 -12.30 14.64 2.14
N GLY A 138 -11.93 13.45 1.67
CA GLY A 138 -10.73 12.72 2.08
C GLY A 138 -9.45 13.37 1.55
N PRO A 139 -8.28 12.93 2.07
CA PRO A 139 -7.00 13.36 1.55
C PRO A 139 -6.97 13.12 0.03
N SER A 140 -6.58 14.15 -0.74
CA SER A 140 -6.56 14.03 -2.20
C SER A 140 -5.53 12.96 -2.57
N LEU A 141 -6.01 11.82 -3.06
CA LEU A 141 -5.17 10.83 -3.69
C LEU A 141 -4.75 11.35 -5.05
N GLN A 142 -3.82 12.31 -5.08
CA GLN A 142 -3.16 12.71 -6.32
C GLN A 142 -2.16 11.61 -6.69
N LEU A 143 -2.69 10.45 -7.03
CA LEU A 143 -1.95 9.28 -7.49
C LEU A 143 -1.78 9.32 -9.02
N THR A 144 -2.52 10.21 -9.69
CA THR A 144 -2.36 10.55 -11.10
C THR A 144 -1.83 11.98 -11.22
N PRO A 145 -0.80 12.23 -12.06
CA PRO A 145 -0.49 13.59 -12.46
C PRO A 145 -1.74 14.18 -13.13
N ASP A 146 -2.07 15.44 -12.83
CA ASP A 146 -3.05 16.21 -13.57
C ASP A 146 -2.54 16.34 -15.02
N VAL A 147 -2.86 15.37 -15.87
CA VAL A 147 -2.77 15.55 -17.32
C VAL A 147 -4.01 16.36 -17.67
N SER A 148 -3.94 17.67 -17.46
CA SER A 148 -4.91 18.60 -18.03
C SER A 148 -4.92 18.35 -19.53
N SER A 149 -5.98 17.72 -20.03
CA SER A 149 -6.18 17.46 -21.44
C SER A 149 -6.06 18.78 -22.20
N SER A 150 -5.08 18.87 -23.09
CA SER A 150 -4.96 19.96 -24.05
C SER A 150 -6.22 19.99 -24.91
N GLY A 151 -7.12 20.93 -24.64
CA GLY A 151 -8.27 21.19 -25.49
C GLY A 151 -7.84 22.01 -26.69
N GLU A 152 -7.77 21.41 -27.88
CA GLU A 152 -7.73 22.17 -29.13
C GLU A 152 -9.13 22.67 -29.45
N LEU A 153 -9.37 23.97 -29.27
CA LEU A 153 -10.57 24.62 -29.78
C LEU A 153 -10.44 24.78 -31.30
N GLY A 154 -10.89 23.78 -32.05
CA GLY A 154 -10.94 23.82 -33.50
C GLY A 154 -11.98 24.85 -33.99
N ASN A 155 -11.53 26.04 -34.37
CA ASN A 155 -12.38 27.03 -35.03
C ASN A 155 -12.75 26.56 -36.44
N LYS A 156 -14.05 26.34 -36.71
CA LYS A 156 -14.58 26.12 -38.06
C LYS A 156 -14.67 27.45 -38.84
N ALA A 157 -13.54 28.08 -39.14
CA ALA A 157 -13.46 29.12 -40.17
C ALA A 157 -12.00 29.36 -40.53
N GLY A 158 -11.63 28.98 -41.76
CA GLY A 158 -10.30 29.23 -42.29
C GLY A 158 -10.11 30.71 -42.61
N THR A 159 -9.41 31.44 -41.75
CA THR A 159 -8.64 32.64 -42.10
C THR A 159 -7.40 32.73 -41.22
N ALA A 160 -6.30 33.14 -41.84
CA ALA A 160 -4.93 32.90 -41.39
C ALA A 160 -4.50 33.69 -40.13
N ALA A 161 -3.62 33.04 -39.38
CA ALA A 161 -2.67 33.59 -38.41
C ALA A 161 -3.24 34.43 -37.25
N GLN A 162 -3.69 33.73 -36.21
CA GLN A 162 -3.50 34.23 -34.85
C GLN A 162 -2.74 33.15 -34.10
N LEU A 163 -1.57 33.52 -33.57
CA LEU A 163 -0.66 32.63 -32.85
C LEU A 163 -1.46 31.70 -31.95
N ASN A 164 -1.30 30.41 -32.20
CA ASN A 164 -1.90 29.31 -31.47
C ASN A 164 -1.34 29.36 -30.04
N MET A 165 -1.89 30.25 -29.21
CA MET A 165 -1.48 30.47 -27.84
C MET A 165 -2.09 29.36 -26.99
N GLY A 166 -1.60 28.14 -27.20
CA GLY A 166 -1.83 27.02 -26.30
C GLY A 166 -1.15 27.34 -24.97
N LEU A 167 -1.95 27.51 -23.93
CA LEU A 167 -1.45 27.49 -22.55
C LEU A 167 -1.11 26.04 -22.22
N PHE A 168 0.15 25.67 -22.38
CA PHE A 168 0.67 24.37 -21.99
C PHE A 168 1.25 24.46 -20.57
N GLY A 169 0.47 24.04 -19.59
CA GLY A 169 0.93 23.90 -18.21
C GLY A 169 0.94 22.42 -17.83
N ASN A 170 2.11 21.87 -17.53
CA ASN A 170 2.22 20.55 -16.92
C ASN A 170 2.49 20.75 -15.43
N ARG A 171 1.50 20.48 -14.57
CA ARG A 171 1.68 20.51 -13.11
C ARG A 171 1.87 19.08 -12.60
N GLN A 172 3.09 18.75 -12.21
CA GLN A 172 3.37 17.48 -11.54
C GLN A 172 3.54 17.73 -10.04
N VAL A 173 2.66 17.14 -9.25
CA VAL A 173 2.77 17.13 -7.78
C VAL A 173 3.35 15.79 -7.38
N TYR A 174 4.48 15.81 -6.68
CA TYR A 174 5.15 14.60 -6.21
C TYR A 174 4.72 14.34 -4.77
N ASN A 175 3.79 13.39 -4.59
CA ASN A 175 3.47 12.83 -3.28
C ASN A 175 4.25 11.52 -3.06
N GLU A 176 4.43 11.15 -1.81
CA GLU A 176 5.07 9.88 -1.48
C GLU A 176 4.15 8.70 -1.82
N LYS A 177 4.72 7.55 -2.16
CA LYS A 177 3.94 6.37 -2.53
C LYS A 177 3.18 5.85 -1.29
N PRO A 178 1.88 5.54 -1.38
CA PRO A 178 1.19 4.84 -0.32
C PRO A 178 1.83 3.49 -0.02
N TYR A 179 1.81 3.08 1.24
CA TYR A 179 2.29 1.78 1.70
C TYR A 179 1.29 1.17 2.68
N CYS A 180 1.42 -0.14 2.91
CA CYS A 180 0.53 -0.83 3.83
C CYS A 180 1.23 -1.21 5.13
N GLU A 181 0.45 -1.27 6.19
CA GLU A 181 0.82 -1.84 7.48
C GLU A 181 -0.14 -2.98 7.80
N LEU A 182 0.41 -4.15 8.14
CA LEU A 182 -0.36 -5.30 8.64
C LEU A 182 -0.62 -5.10 10.13
N VAL A 183 -1.89 -4.90 10.49
CA VAL A 183 -2.32 -4.68 11.88
C VAL A 183 -2.58 -6.00 12.59
N TYR A 184 -3.26 -6.92 11.93
CA TYR A 184 -3.56 -8.24 12.46
C TYR A 184 -3.73 -9.28 11.35
N SER A 185 -3.59 -10.55 11.72
CA SER A 185 -3.96 -11.70 10.90
C SER A 185 -4.67 -12.74 11.75
N GLU A 186 -5.81 -13.24 11.29
CA GLU A 186 -6.57 -14.30 11.94
C GLU A 186 -6.80 -15.45 10.96
N PHE A 187 -6.80 -16.67 11.49
CA PHE A 187 -6.95 -17.89 10.69
C PHE A 187 -8.10 -18.74 11.23
N THR A 188 -8.96 -19.19 10.34
CA THR A 188 -9.88 -20.32 10.59
C THR A 188 -9.59 -21.40 9.55
N GLU A 189 -9.51 -22.67 9.93
CA GLU A 189 -9.13 -23.70 8.97
C GLU A 189 -9.89 -25.02 9.14
N LEU A 190 -9.86 -25.82 8.08
CA LEU A 190 -10.25 -27.22 8.05
C LEU A 190 -9.09 -28.04 7.49
N ASP A 191 -8.58 -28.98 8.28
CA ASP A 191 -7.49 -29.88 7.91
C ASP A 191 -8.03 -31.30 7.62
N ILE A 192 -7.58 -31.89 6.52
CA ILE A 192 -8.01 -33.22 6.04
C ILE A 192 -6.77 -34.06 5.74
N GLY A 193 -6.50 -35.07 6.58
CA GLY A 193 -5.43 -36.05 6.33
C GLY A 193 -5.72 -36.94 5.12
N GLN A 194 -4.72 -37.14 4.26
CA GLN A 194 -4.80 -37.96 3.04
C GLN A 194 -3.60 -38.90 2.92
N GLY A 195 -3.80 -40.08 2.31
CA GLY A 195 -2.70 -40.99 1.94
C GLY A 195 -2.63 -42.33 2.67
N SER A 196 -3.77 -42.90 3.09
CA SER A 196 -3.78 -44.24 3.71
C SER A 196 -3.43 -45.35 2.72
N LYS A 197 -2.44 -46.18 3.06
CA LYS A 197 -2.43 -47.59 2.63
C LYS A 197 -3.38 -48.34 3.55
N LYS A 198 -4.39 -48.99 2.96
CA LYS A 198 -5.39 -49.82 3.63
C LYS A 198 -4.73 -50.84 4.58
N GLY A 199 -4.65 -50.48 5.87
CA GLY A 199 -4.32 -51.37 6.97
C GLY A 199 -5.53 -51.61 7.85
N LYS A 200 -5.64 -52.80 8.46
CA LYS A 200 -6.74 -53.19 9.36
C LYS A 200 -6.66 -52.51 10.76
N SER A 201 -5.80 -51.51 10.95
CA SER A 201 -5.68 -50.78 12.21
C SER A 201 -6.75 -49.70 12.34
N VAL A 202 -7.14 -49.42 13.58
CA VAL A 202 -8.14 -48.41 13.96
C VAL A 202 -7.65 -46.99 13.63
N GLU A 203 -6.34 -46.76 13.70
CA GLU A 203 -5.70 -45.50 13.34
C GLU A 203 -4.86 -45.69 12.08
N GLN A 204 -5.16 -44.93 11.03
CA GLN A 204 -4.47 -45.00 9.76
C GLN A 204 -3.61 -43.75 9.55
N PRO A 205 -2.31 -43.90 9.31
CA PRO A 205 -1.44 -42.76 9.09
C PRO A 205 -1.75 -42.09 7.74
N PHE A 206 -1.47 -40.78 7.67
CA PHE A 206 -1.66 -39.95 6.49
C PHE A 206 -0.33 -39.32 6.06
N SER A 207 -0.08 -39.26 4.76
CA SER A 207 1.17 -38.72 4.20
C SER A 207 1.07 -37.25 3.82
N SER A 208 -0.13 -36.68 3.84
CA SER A 208 -0.37 -35.29 3.47
C SER A 208 -1.59 -34.73 4.18
N VAL A 209 -1.63 -33.42 4.34
CA VAL A 209 -2.75 -32.68 4.93
C VAL A 209 -3.26 -31.68 3.90
N ARG A 210 -4.50 -31.88 3.44
CA ARG A 210 -5.21 -30.89 2.63
C ARG A 210 -5.92 -29.92 3.55
N GLU A 211 -5.68 -28.65 3.33
CA GLU A 211 -6.06 -27.58 4.24
C GLU A 211 -6.91 -26.57 3.49
N LYS A 212 -8.00 -26.13 4.12
CA LYS A 212 -8.82 -25.02 3.66
C LYS A 212 -8.80 -23.95 4.72
N ILE A 213 -8.12 -22.85 4.43
CA ILE A 213 -7.85 -21.76 5.37
C ILE A 213 -8.65 -20.53 4.94
N VAL A 214 -9.37 -19.93 5.88
CA VAL A 214 -9.93 -18.59 5.79
C VAL A 214 -8.98 -17.66 6.55
N LEU A 215 -8.28 -16.80 5.81
CA LEU A 215 -7.35 -15.81 6.33
C LEU A 215 -8.04 -14.45 6.36
N ASN A 216 -8.17 -13.85 7.54
CA ASN A 216 -8.64 -12.47 7.72
C ASN A 216 -7.44 -11.55 8.04
N LEU A 217 -7.19 -10.55 7.19
CA LEU A 217 -6.12 -9.58 7.32
C LEU A 217 -6.68 -8.21 7.67
N GLY A 218 -6.19 -7.60 8.76
CA GLY A 218 -6.39 -6.19 9.05
C GLY A 218 -5.26 -5.36 8.46
N LEU A 219 -5.57 -4.46 7.54
CA LEU A 219 -4.59 -3.63 6.84
C LEU A 219 -4.88 -2.15 7.02
N LYS A 220 -3.82 -1.36 7.25
CA LYS A 220 -3.85 0.10 7.07
C LYS A 220 -3.14 0.45 5.78
N VAL A 221 -3.75 1.34 5.01
CA VAL A 221 -3.11 2.01 3.88
C VAL A 221 -2.70 3.40 4.34
N LEU A 222 -1.41 3.68 4.31
CA LEU A 222 -0.79 4.88 4.84
C LEU A 222 -0.06 5.64 3.73
N GLN A 223 0.05 6.95 3.90
CA GLN A 223 0.90 7.79 3.06
C GLN A 223 1.46 8.92 3.91
N ASP A 224 2.76 9.16 3.78
CA ASP A 224 3.39 10.31 4.42
C ASP A 224 2.94 11.61 3.76
N GLN A 225 2.34 12.50 4.56
CA GLN A 225 1.83 13.79 4.10
C GLN A 225 2.31 14.95 4.98
N GLN A 226 2.40 16.15 4.40
CA GLN A 226 2.60 17.38 5.17
C GLN A 226 1.26 17.87 5.72
N VAL A 227 1.17 17.97 7.05
CA VAL A 227 -0.05 18.38 7.77
C VAL A 227 0.23 19.68 8.53
N PRO A 228 -0.69 20.67 8.51
CA PRO A 228 -0.54 21.90 9.30
C PRO A 228 -0.58 21.61 10.81
N LEU A 229 0.28 22.29 11.57
CA LEU A 229 0.20 22.29 13.02
C LEU A 229 -0.99 23.14 13.49
N PRO A 230 -1.73 22.70 14.53
CA PRO A 230 -2.77 23.52 15.14
C PRO A 230 -2.17 24.84 15.64
N VAL A 231 -2.79 25.98 15.29
CA VAL A 231 -2.43 27.26 15.89
C VAL A 231 -3.02 27.29 17.30
N PRO A 232 -2.24 27.56 18.36
CA PRO A 232 -2.79 27.70 19.70
C PRO A 232 -3.84 28.81 19.72
N THR A 233 -5.09 28.49 20.07
CA THR A 233 -6.11 29.52 20.28
C THR A 233 -5.77 30.28 21.56
N PRO A 234 -5.73 31.63 21.53
CA PRO A 234 -5.53 32.40 22.75
C PRO A 234 -6.68 32.12 23.73
N PRO A 235 -6.40 32.04 25.04
CA PRO A 235 -7.44 31.79 26.03
C PRO A 235 -8.52 32.87 25.94
N PRO A 236 -9.81 32.52 26.15
CA PRO A 236 -10.89 33.50 26.12
C PRO A 236 -10.61 34.61 27.14
N PRO A 237 -10.93 35.88 26.82
CA PRO A 237 -10.69 36.98 27.75
C PRO A 237 -11.42 36.72 29.06
N HIS A 238 -10.69 36.81 30.17
CA HIS A 238 -11.26 36.72 31.52
C HIS A 238 -12.38 37.76 31.63
N LYS A 239 -13.63 37.32 31.81
CA LYS A 239 -14.72 38.23 32.17
C LYS A 239 -14.38 38.85 33.53
N PRO A 240 -14.33 40.18 33.66
CA PRO A 240 -14.14 40.80 34.96
C PRO A 240 -15.29 40.37 35.89
N PRO A 241 -15.01 40.15 37.19
CA PRO A 241 -16.05 39.76 38.13
C PRO A 241 -17.15 40.82 38.15
N PHE A 242 -18.41 40.37 38.09
CA PHE A 242 -19.58 41.23 38.17
C PHE A 242 -19.49 42.10 39.43
N THR A 243 -19.31 43.40 39.25
CA THR A 243 -19.47 44.36 40.35
C THR A 243 -20.97 44.49 40.62
N CYS A 244 -21.42 43.95 41.75
CA CYS A 244 -22.76 44.19 42.27
C CYS A 244 -22.88 45.67 42.66
N LYS A 245 -23.96 46.33 42.23
CA LYS A 245 -24.35 47.67 42.70
C LYS A 245 -25.29 47.52 43.89
#